data_AF-A0A7C4DPM2-F1
#
_entry.id   AF-A0A7C4DPM2-F1
#
_cell.length_a   1.000
_cell.length_b   1.000
_cell.length_c   1.000
_cell.angle_alpha   90.00
_cell.angle_beta   90.00
_cell.angle_gamma   90.00
#
_symmetry.space_group_name_H-M   'P 1'
#
loop_
_entity.id
_entity.type
_entity.pdbx_description
1 polymer ?
#
loop_
_entity_poly.entity_id
_entity_poly.type
_entity_poly.pdbx_seq_one_letter_code
_entity_poly.pdbx_strand_id
1 'polypeptide(L)'
;MTARVIVDPASLFDNRRSIMEALADDLPGIRFQVLDGNLPEARELLDRTGIAWLPAYVLDANAEDEASFRNGAGALARRHAAGLILDGRERVGANRLSDRPRIEGRIDLFVARSSEAGRRALRLALENAQRQAEWSPELIVHDVVWRDGSSSRYGLTAPGGADGIDEALRAATVRQAAPEKLPLYLKERLRAEAETALRLAGLDPAWTDALATRPVDGVLKGLYDDADLLARLGSPPADVVLLAENCELIPLHSPADIARTFERIGPRKR
;
A
#
# COMPACT_ATOMS: atom_id res chain seq x y z
N MET A 1 16.53 -22.94 -21.50
CA MET A 1 15.58 -21.81 -21.50
C MET A 1 15.76 -21.02 -20.22
N THR A 2 15.77 -19.70 -20.32
CA THR A 2 16.05 -18.84 -19.16
C THR A 2 14.85 -17.92 -18.93
N ALA A 3 14.55 -17.66 -17.67
CA ALA A 3 13.53 -16.71 -17.25
C ALA A 3 14.16 -15.73 -16.28
N ARG A 4 13.80 -14.46 -16.40
CA ARG A 4 14.24 -13.41 -15.48
C ARG A 4 13.17 -13.19 -14.43
N VAL A 5 13.57 -13.26 -13.16
CA VAL A 5 12.74 -12.90 -12.02
C VAL A 5 13.33 -11.63 -11.41
N ILE A 6 12.67 -10.51 -11.62
CA ILE A 6 13.12 -9.22 -11.10
C ILE A 6 12.54 -9.06 -9.70
N VAL A 7 13.40 -8.85 -8.71
CA VAL A 7 13.02 -8.65 -7.30
C VAL A 7 13.63 -7.35 -6.78
N ASP A 8 13.03 -6.76 -5.75
CA ASP A 8 13.72 -5.70 -5.00
C ASP A 8 14.40 -6.31 -3.77
N PRO A 9 15.75 -6.30 -3.69
CA PRO A 9 16.47 -6.87 -2.56
C PRO A 9 16.21 -6.13 -1.24
N ALA A 10 15.69 -4.89 -1.30
CA ALA A 10 15.31 -4.10 -0.14
C ALA A 10 13.85 -4.33 0.28
N SER A 11 13.13 -5.25 -0.34
CA SER A 11 11.79 -5.66 0.10
C SER A 11 11.83 -6.20 1.53
N LEU A 12 11.01 -5.61 2.40
CA LEU A 12 10.95 -5.91 3.82
C LEU A 12 10.35 -7.28 4.08
N PHE A 13 9.42 -7.74 3.24
CA PHE A 13 8.68 -8.98 3.41
C PHE A 13 8.96 -10.03 2.33
N ASP A 14 10.06 -9.88 1.60
CA ASP A 14 10.52 -10.83 0.59
C ASP A 14 10.62 -12.27 1.11
N ASN A 15 9.90 -13.18 0.44
CA ASN A 15 10.01 -14.61 0.58
C ASN A 15 10.47 -15.22 -0.75
N ARG A 16 11.76 -15.05 -1.04
CA ARG A 16 12.43 -15.61 -2.23
C ARG A 16 12.19 -17.09 -2.41
N ARG A 17 12.13 -17.85 -1.32
CA ARG A 17 11.88 -19.29 -1.40
C ARG A 17 10.51 -19.55 -2.01
N SER A 18 9.45 -18.91 -1.49
CA SER A 18 8.11 -19.07 -2.04
C SER A 18 7.96 -18.51 -3.46
N ILE A 19 8.67 -17.42 -3.80
CA ILE A 19 8.75 -16.92 -5.18
C ILE A 19 9.26 -18.00 -6.12
N MET A 20 10.36 -18.67 -5.74
CA MET A 20 11.01 -19.67 -6.57
C MET A 20 10.27 -21.02 -6.56
N GLU A 21 9.68 -21.42 -5.43
CA GLU A 21 8.85 -22.63 -5.31
C GLU A 21 7.62 -22.53 -6.23
N ALA A 22 6.88 -21.42 -6.18
CA ALA A 22 5.72 -21.21 -7.04
C ALA A 22 6.09 -21.33 -8.53
N LEU A 23 7.20 -20.70 -8.93
CA LEU A 23 7.70 -20.78 -10.30
C LEU A 23 8.14 -22.18 -10.72
N ALA A 24 8.78 -22.94 -9.82
CA ALA A 24 9.25 -24.29 -10.10
C ALA A 24 8.07 -25.26 -10.32
N ASP A 25 6.98 -25.08 -9.59
CA ASP A 25 5.77 -25.90 -9.70
C ASP A 25 5.02 -25.63 -11.02
N ASP A 26 4.88 -24.36 -11.41
CA ASP A 26 4.14 -24.00 -12.63
C ASP A 26 4.94 -24.23 -13.92
N LEU A 27 6.27 -24.11 -13.83
CA LEU A 27 7.18 -24.12 -14.97
C LEU A 27 8.37 -25.05 -14.72
N PRO A 28 8.12 -26.35 -14.50
CA PRO A 28 9.18 -27.33 -14.33
C PRO A 28 10.07 -27.36 -15.57
N GLY A 29 11.39 -27.21 -15.36
CA GLY A 29 12.39 -27.25 -16.43
C GLY A 29 12.94 -25.89 -16.88
N ILE A 30 12.33 -24.78 -16.44
CA ILE A 30 12.86 -23.43 -16.73
C ILE A 30 13.97 -23.07 -15.75
N ARG A 31 15.07 -22.49 -16.25
CA ARG A 31 16.11 -21.90 -15.40
C ARG A 31 15.76 -20.45 -15.10
N PHE A 32 15.62 -20.12 -13.83
CA PHE A 32 15.34 -18.76 -13.39
C PHE A 32 16.61 -18.03 -12.99
N GLN A 33 16.82 -16.85 -13.56
CA GLN A 33 17.83 -15.88 -13.15
C GLN A 33 17.15 -14.79 -12.34
N VAL A 34 17.56 -14.63 -11.08
CA VAL A 34 17.08 -13.54 -10.23
C VAL A 34 17.88 -12.28 -10.54
N LEU A 35 17.19 -11.19 -10.87
CA LEU A 35 17.77 -9.88 -11.13
C LEU A 35 17.33 -8.90 -10.04
N ASP A 36 18.27 -8.09 -9.56
CA ASP A 36 17.98 -6.96 -8.70
C ASP A 36 17.34 -5.83 -9.52
N GLY A 37 16.13 -5.42 -9.14
CA GLY A 37 15.35 -4.36 -9.77
C GLY A 37 16.04 -2.99 -9.78
N ASN A 38 17.10 -2.79 -8.99
CA ASN A 38 17.90 -1.57 -9.01
C ASN A 38 18.99 -1.57 -10.09
N LEU A 39 19.27 -2.70 -10.71
CA LEU A 39 20.26 -2.76 -11.79
C LEU A 39 19.72 -2.11 -13.07
N PRO A 40 20.57 -1.44 -13.88
CA PRO A 40 20.15 -0.80 -15.13
C PRO A 40 19.39 -1.73 -16.08
N GLU A 41 19.86 -2.97 -16.25
CA GLU A 41 19.20 -3.98 -17.10
C GLU A 41 17.77 -4.30 -16.62
N ALA A 42 17.58 -4.42 -15.31
CA ALA A 42 16.27 -4.71 -14.74
C ALA A 42 15.32 -3.51 -14.89
N ARG A 43 15.82 -2.28 -14.67
CA ARG A 43 15.03 -1.05 -14.85
C ARG A 43 14.62 -0.86 -16.30
N GLU A 44 15.53 -1.03 -17.25
CA GLU A 44 15.19 -0.98 -18.67
C GLU A 44 14.10 -1.99 -19.03
N LEU A 45 14.19 -3.21 -18.47
CA LEU A 45 13.20 -4.25 -18.70
C LEU A 45 11.83 -3.88 -18.10
N LEU A 46 11.79 -3.34 -16.87
CA LEU A 46 10.55 -2.87 -16.23
C LEU A 46 9.91 -1.71 -17.00
N ASP A 47 10.71 -0.72 -17.41
CA ASP A 47 10.25 0.44 -18.18
C ASP A 47 9.67 0.02 -19.53
N ARG A 48 10.37 -0.87 -20.24
CA ARG A 48 9.91 -1.39 -21.54
C ARG A 48 8.65 -2.23 -21.43
N THR A 49 8.50 -3.00 -20.36
CA THR A 49 7.38 -3.95 -20.18
C THR A 49 6.16 -3.31 -19.51
N GLY A 50 6.33 -2.17 -18.85
CA GLY A 50 5.30 -1.48 -18.08
C GLY A 50 4.91 -2.21 -16.80
N ILE A 51 5.74 -3.13 -16.29
CA ILE A 51 5.42 -3.88 -15.07
C ILE A 51 5.63 -2.97 -13.85
N ALA A 52 4.52 -2.65 -13.17
CA ALA A 52 4.52 -1.77 -12.01
C ALA A 52 4.87 -2.50 -10.69
N TRP A 53 4.79 -3.83 -10.65
CA TRP A 53 4.90 -4.61 -9.42
C TRP A 53 6.04 -5.61 -9.44
N LEU A 54 6.69 -5.76 -8.30
CA LEU A 54 7.71 -6.76 -8.03
C LEU A 54 7.19 -7.79 -7.01
N PRO A 55 7.55 -9.08 -7.16
CA PRO A 55 8.46 -9.61 -8.18
C PRO A 55 7.83 -9.61 -9.57
N ALA A 56 8.64 -9.34 -10.59
CA ALA A 56 8.23 -9.36 -11.99
C ALA A 56 8.85 -10.57 -12.69
N TYR A 57 8.08 -11.20 -13.58
CA TYR A 57 8.47 -12.44 -14.25
C TYR A 57 8.48 -12.24 -15.75
N VAL A 58 9.66 -12.35 -16.36
CA VAL A 58 9.86 -12.21 -17.80
C VAL A 58 10.51 -13.48 -18.33
N LEU A 59 9.74 -14.27 -19.09
CA LEU A 59 10.22 -15.50 -19.73
C LEU A 59 10.69 -15.20 -21.15
N ASP A 60 11.66 -15.98 -21.63
CA ASP A 60 12.03 -15.99 -23.04
C ASP A 60 10.83 -16.42 -23.91
N ALA A 61 10.73 -15.91 -25.14
CA ALA A 61 9.60 -16.15 -26.03
C ALA A 61 9.38 -17.64 -26.41
N ASN A 62 10.43 -18.45 -26.34
CA ASN A 62 10.38 -19.89 -26.58
C ASN A 62 9.76 -20.69 -25.41
N ALA A 63 9.35 -20.04 -24.31
CA ALA A 63 8.65 -20.71 -23.22
C ALA A 63 7.27 -21.25 -23.61
N GLU A 64 6.66 -20.74 -24.69
CA GLU A 64 5.37 -21.25 -25.18
C GLU A 64 5.43 -22.67 -25.73
N ASP A 65 6.61 -23.12 -26.17
CA ASP A 65 6.79 -24.43 -26.77
C ASP A 65 6.75 -25.56 -25.73
N GLU A 66 6.98 -25.23 -24.45
CA GLU A 66 7.00 -26.18 -23.34
C GLU A 66 5.59 -26.69 -23.00
N ALA A 67 5.50 -28.00 -22.75
CA ALA A 67 4.23 -28.65 -22.42
C ALA A 67 3.68 -28.18 -21.06
N SER A 68 4.56 -27.89 -20.10
CA SER A 68 4.21 -27.36 -18.78
C SER A 68 3.63 -25.94 -18.86
N PHE A 69 4.18 -25.09 -19.74
CA PHE A 69 3.67 -23.74 -19.96
C PHE A 69 2.24 -23.77 -20.51
N ARG A 70 1.97 -24.61 -21.54
CA ARG A 70 0.65 -24.72 -22.18
C ARG A 70 -0.45 -25.26 -21.26
N ASN A 71 -0.09 -26.11 -20.29
CA ASN A 71 -1.02 -26.71 -19.34
C ASN A 71 -1.14 -25.94 -18.02
N GLY A 72 -0.43 -24.82 -17.86
CA GLY A 72 -0.34 -24.05 -16.61
C GLY A 72 -0.18 -22.54 -16.85
N ALA A 73 1.04 -22.01 -16.71
CA ALA A 73 1.31 -20.58 -16.65
C ALA A 73 0.93 -19.78 -17.92
N GLY A 74 0.73 -20.44 -19.06
CA GLY A 74 0.33 -19.80 -20.32
C GLY A 74 -1.02 -19.06 -20.25
N ALA A 75 -1.90 -19.43 -19.33
CA ALA A 75 -3.16 -18.72 -19.10
C ALA A 75 -2.96 -17.33 -18.47
N LEU A 76 -1.83 -17.11 -17.81
CA LEU A 76 -1.45 -15.87 -17.13
C LEU A 76 -0.39 -15.09 -17.92
N ALA A 77 0.06 -15.63 -19.05
CA ALA A 77 1.13 -15.04 -19.83
C ALA A 77 0.57 -14.08 -20.89
N ARG A 78 1.09 -12.86 -20.95
CA ARG A 78 0.89 -11.97 -22.09
C ARG A 78 2.15 -11.89 -22.95
N ARG A 79 1.95 -11.81 -24.26
CA ARG A 79 3.05 -11.57 -25.21
C ARG A 79 3.50 -10.12 -25.18
N HIS A 80 4.80 -9.91 -25.18
CA HIS A 80 5.44 -8.61 -25.23
C HIS A 80 6.70 -8.65 -26.12
N ALA A 81 7.13 -7.50 -26.64
CA ALA A 81 8.35 -7.42 -27.46
C ALA A 81 9.63 -7.83 -26.70
N ALA A 82 9.60 -7.80 -25.36
CA ALA A 82 10.71 -8.20 -24.50
C ALA A 82 10.67 -9.69 -24.09
N GLY A 83 9.61 -10.44 -24.45
CA GLY A 83 9.38 -11.82 -24.02
C GLY A 83 7.93 -12.07 -23.60
N LEU A 84 7.72 -13.13 -22.82
CA LEU A 84 6.43 -13.40 -22.19
C LEU A 84 6.45 -12.84 -20.78
N ILE A 85 5.38 -12.16 -20.40
CA ILE A 85 5.23 -11.61 -19.06
C ILE A 85 4.15 -12.41 -18.35
N LEU A 86 4.44 -12.93 -17.17
CA LEU A 86 3.43 -13.61 -16.35
C LEU A 86 2.71 -12.56 -15.49
N ASP A 87 1.53 -12.14 -15.94
CA ASP A 87 0.66 -11.22 -15.19
C ASP A 87 -0.13 -12.01 -14.12
N GLY A 88 -0.50 -11.36 -13.02
CA GLY A 88 -1.26 -11.97 -11.91
C GLY A 88 -0.41 -12.85 -10.97
N ARG A 89 0.90 -12.94 -11.21
CA ARG A 89 1.89 -13.53 -10.29
C ARG A 89 2.67 -12.47 -9.53
N GLU A 90 2.53 -11.19 -9.91
CA GLU A 90 3.05 -10.12 -9.08
C GLU A 90 2.39 -10.21 -7.70
N ARG A 91 3.12 -9.83 -6.65
CA ARG A 91 2.65 -9.92 -5.25
C ARG A 91 2.75 -11.32 -4.60
N VAL A 92 3.45 -12.27 -5.23
CA VAL A 92 3.82 -13.53 -4.57
C VAL A 92 5.12 -13.32 -3.79
N GLY A 93 5.09 -13.47 -2.48
CA GLY A 93 6.28 -13.39 -1.62
C GLY A 93 6.91 -12.00 -1.45
N ALA A 94 6.62 -11.02 -2.31
CA ALA A 94 6.93 -9.59 -2.12
C ALA A 94 5.91 -8.75 -2.93
N ASN A 95 5.59 -7.55 -2.47
CA ASN A 95 4.55 -6.70 -3.09
C ASN A 95 5.03 -5.26 -3.25
N ARG A 96 5.95 -5.02 -4.18
CA ARG A 96 6.58 -3.69 -4.27
C ARG A 96 6.24 -2.98 -5.57
N LEU A 97 5.86 -1.70 -5.48
CA LEU A 97 5.71 -0.81 -6.61
C LEU A 97 7.09 -0.36 -7.09
N SER A 98 7.44 -0.73 -8.32
CA SER A 98 8.76 -0.47 -8.92
C SER A 98 8.99 1.01 -9.26
N ASP A 99 7.92 1.75 -9.51
CA ASP A 99 7.94 3.14 -9.96
C ASP A 99 7.79 4.17 -8.81
N ARG A 100 7.65 3.70 -7.56
CA ARG A 100 7.55 4.57 -6.39
C ARG A 100 8.89 4.71 -5.66
N PRO A 101 9.29 5.93 -5.26
CA PRO A 101 10.49 6.12 -4.48
C PRO A 101 10.29 5.55 -3.07
N ARG A 102 11.33 4.87 -2.58
CA ARG A 102 11.40 4.42 -1.19
C ARG A 102 11.56 5.61 -0.25
N ILE A 103 10.76 5.66 0.81
CA ILE A 103 10.90 6.62 1.91
C ILE A 103 11.26 5.81 3.16
N GLU A 104 12.55 5.73 3.48
CA GLU A 104 13.03 4.91 4.60
C GLU A 104 12.37 5.33 5.91
N GLY A 105 11.96 4.35 6.72
CA GLY A 105 11.34 4.61 8.02
C GLY A 105 9.85 4.95 7.97
N ARG A 106 9.23 5.09 6.79
CA ARG A 106 7.80 5.47 6.68
C ARG A 106 6.87 4.25 6.70
N ILE A 107 5.73 4.40 7.38
CA ILE A 107 4.59 3.49 7.36
C ILE A 107 3.35 4.28 6.96
N ASP A 108 2.70 3.91 5.86
CA ASP A 108 1.43 4.48 5.45
C ASP A 108 0.31 3.50 5.80
N LEU A 109 -0.63 3.94 6.64
CA LEU A 109 -1.78 3.16 7.07
C LEU A 109 -3.06 3.82 6.58
N PHE A 110 -3.72 3.22 5.59
CA PHE A 110 -5.06 3.60 5.16
C PHE A 110 -6.07 2.81 5.97
N VAL A 111 -7.03 3.51 6.60
CA VAL A 111 -8.05 2.88 7.44
C VAL A 111 -9.46 3.39 7.17
N ALA A 112 -10.41 2.45 7.22
CA ALA A 112 -11.83 2.73 7.32
C ALA A 112 -12.22 2.91 8.79
N ARG A 113 -12.27 4.15 9.29
CA ARG A 113 -12.58 4.42 10.71
C ARG A 113 -14.01 4.04 11.11
N SER A 114 -14.91 3.92 10.14
CA SER A 114 -16.27 3.39 10.32
C SER A 114 -16.30 1.88 10.60
N SER A 115 -15.24 1.13 10.26
CA SER A 115 -15.17 -0.31 10.44
C SER A 115 -14.42 -0.72 11.73
N GLU A 116 -14.78 -1.87 12.29
CA GLU A 116 -14.08 -2.42 13.47
C GLU A 116 -12.63 -2.77 13.15
N ALA A 117 -12.38 -3.36 11.97
CA ALA A 117 -11.04 -3.71 11.52
C ALA A 117 -10.15 -2.46 11.38
N GLY A 118 -10.66 -1.39 10.77
CA GLY A 118 -9.96 -0.11 10.64
C GLY A 118 -9.66 0.53 12.00
N ARG A 119 -10.64 0.59 12.91
CA ARG A 119 -10.42 1.10 14.29
C ARG A 119 -9.40 0.29 15.06
N ARG A 120 -9.42 -1.04 14.93
CA ARG A 120 -8.45 -1.93 15.59
C ARG A 120 -7.05 -1.74 15.02
N ALA A 121 -6.91 -1.67 13.70
CA ALA A 121 -5.64 -1.43 13.02
C ALA A 121 -5.04 -0.08 13.41
N LEU A 122 -5.84 0.99 13.38
CA LEU A 122 -5.43 2.33 13.82
C LEU A 122 -4.94 2.34 15.27
N ARG A 123 -5.69 1.71 16.18
CA ARG A 123 -5.29 1.60 17.59
C ARG A 123 -3.92 0.93 17.75
N LEU A 124 -3.73 -0.22 17.09
CA LEU A 124 -2.47 -0.96 17.16
C LEU A 124 -1.30 -0.17 16.57
N ALA A 125 -1.51 0.52 15.45
CA ALA A 125 -0.46 1.33 14.84
C ALA A 125 -0.06 2.51 15.74
N LEU A 126 -1.03 3.21 16.34
CA LEU A 126 -0.75 4.31 17.29
C LEU A 126 -0.03 3.81 18.55
N GLU A 127 -0.41 2.64 19.08
CA GLU A 127 0.27 2.01 20.22
C GLU A 127 1.72 1.63 19.87
N ASN A 128 1.97 1.07 18.68
CA ASN A 128 3.32 0.71 18.25
C ASN A 128 4.19 1.96 18.00
N ALA A 129 3.63 3.00 17.39
CA ALA A 129 4.32 4.26 17.16
C ALA A 129 4.78 4.93 18.47
N GLN A 130 4.01 4.77 19.56
CA GLN A 130 4.34 5.31 20.89
C GLN A 130 5.39 4.48 21.65
N ARG A 131 5.46 3.16 21.42
CA ARG A 131 6.36 2.26 22.18
C ARG A 131 7.83 2.43 21.83
N GLN A 132 8.16 2.92 20.64
CA GLN A 132 9.55 3.03 20.20
C GLN A 132 10.15 4.40 20.55
N ALA A 133 10.61 4.55 21.79
CA ALA A 133 11.02 5.83 22.39
C ALA A 133 12.35 6.41 21.86
N GLU A 134 13.24 5.60 21.27
CA GLU A 134 14.54 6.07 20.75
C GLU A 134 14.55 6.29 19.23
N TRP A 135 13.77 5.50 18.48
CA TRP A 135 13.58 5.63 17.04
C TRP A 135 12.26 4.95 16.69
N SER A 136 11.31 5.67 16.11
CA SER A 136 10.02 5.13 15.69
C SER A 136 9.86 5.36 14.19
N PRO A 137 9.40 4.36 13.42
CA PRO A 137 8.93 4.60 12.07
C PRO A 137 7.94 5.77 12.02
N GLU A 138 8.05 6.61 10.99
CA GLU A 138 7.07 7.67 10.73
C GLU A 138 5.75 7.03 10.30
N LEU A 139 4.74 7.08 11.17
CA LEU A 139 3.39 6.61 10.86
C LEU A 139 2.58 7.75 10.23
N ILE A 140 2.21 7.59 8.95
CA ILE A 140 1.23 8.43 8.27
C ILE A 140 -0.09 7.66 8.20
N VAL A 141 -1.12 8.19 8.86
CA VAL A 141 -2.47 7.63 8.80
C VAL A 141 -3.25 8.34 7.71
N HIS A 142 -3.85 7.56 6.83
CA HIS A 142 -4.74 7.98 5.74
C HIS A 142 -6.14 7.39 5.94
N ASP A 143 -7.12 7.97 5.27
CA ASP A 143 -8.46 7.41 5.19
C ASP A 143 -8.63 6.63 3.89
N VAL A 144 -9.38 5.53 3.98
CA VAL A 144 -9.77 4.78 2.79
C VAL A 144 -10.84 5.56 2.02
N VAL A 145 -10.48 6.01 0.82
CA VAL A 145 -11.35 6.76 -0.10
C VAL A 145 -11.17 6.27 -1.54
N TRP A 146 -12.20 6.40 -2.36
CA TRP A 146 -12.19 6.03 -3.78
C TRP A 146 -12.85 7.10 -4.63
N ARG A 147 -12.46 7.17 -5.91
CA ARG A 147 -13.20 7.97 -6.89
C ARG A 147 -14.46 7.22 -7.34
N ASP A 148 -15.61 7.88 -7.37
CA ASP A 148 -16.86 7.30 -7.86
C ASP A 148 -17.41 7.99 -9.13
N GLY A 149 -16.64 8.92 -9.69
CA GLY A 149 -16.86 9.45 -11.03
C GLY A 149 -18.01 10.45 -11.19
N SER A 150 -18.79 10.79 -10.15
CA SER A 150 -19.61 12.03 -10.01
C SER A 150 -20.86 11.91 -9.12
N SER A 151 -21.24 10.72 -8.65
CA SER A 151 -22.49 10.54 -7.89
C SER A 151 -22.44 11.05 -6.44
N SER A 152 -21.24 11.20 -5.87
CA SER A 152 -21.03 11.57 -4.48
C SER A 152 -20.49 12.99 -4.30
N ARG A 153 -20.51 13.46 -3.05
CA ARG A 153 -19.90 14.72 -2.62
C ARG A 153 -18.42 14.72 -3.01
N TYR A 154 -18.02 15.67 -3.87
CA TYR A 154 -16.66 15.78 -4.43
C TYR A 154 -16.19 14.60 -5.30
N GLY A 155 -17.10 13.74 -5.79
CA GLY A 155 -16.72 12.57 -6.61
C GLY A 155 -15.87 11.53 -5.86
N LEU A 156 -15.99 11.52 -4.53
CA LEU A 156 -15.30 10.62 -3.61
C LEU A 156 -16.31 9.79 -2.81
N THR A 157 -16.04 8.49 -2.69
CA THR A 157 -16.77 7.57 -1.81
C THR A 157 -15.84 6.96 -0.77
N ALA A 158 -16.39 6.59 0.38
CA ALA A 158 -15.64 6.02 1.50
C ALA A 158 -16.49 4.97 2.24
N PRO A 159 -15.87 4.08 3.04
CA PRO A 159 -16.60 3.19 3.94
C PRO A 159 -17.49 3.97 4.90
N GLY A 160 -18.78 3.64 4.95
CA GLY A 160 -19.77 4.41 5.71
C GLY A 160 -20.40 5.57 4.93
N GLY A 161 -20.11 5.71 3.64
CA GLY A 161 -20.75 6.70 2.77
C GLY A 161 -20.33 8.14 3.12
N ALA A 162 -21.32 9.03 3.19
CA ALA A 162 -21.09 10.46 3.46
C ALA A 162 -20.35 10.71 4.79
N ASP A 163 -20.68 9.96 5.84
CA ASP A 163 -20.03 10.09 7.14
C ASP A 163 -18.53 9.73 7.07
N GLY A 164 -18.18 8.74 6.23
CA GLY A 164 -16.79 8.36 5.97
C GLY A 164 -16.03 9.46 5.24
N ILE A 165 -16.67 10.14 4.28
CA ILE A 165 -16.10 11.29 3.57
C ILE A 165 -15.90 12.47 4.51
N ASP A 166 -16.88 12.79 5.35
CA ASP A 166 -16.77 13.88 6.31
C ASP A 166 -15.64 13.62 7.31
N GLU A 167 -15.51 12.38 7.77
CA GLU A 167 -14.43 11.97 8.66
C GLU A 167 -13.05 12.07 7.99
N ALA A 168 -12.91 11.65 6.73
CA ALA A 168 -11.70 11.81 5.93
C ALA A 168 -11.33 13.29 5.73
N LEU A 169 -12.31 14.13 5.42
CA LEU A 169 -12.13 15.58 5.27
C LEU A 169 -11.68 16.24 6.57
N ARG A 170 -12.26 15.87 7.72
CA ARG A 170 -11.81 16.36 9.03
C ARG A 170 -10.36 15.98 9.31
N ALA A 171 -9.98 14.72 9.16
CA ALA A 171 -8.59 14.30 9.41
C ALA A 171 -7.60 14.94 8.45
N ALA A 172 -7.94 15.05 7.15
CA ALA A 172 -7.10 15.74 6.18
C ALA A 172 -6.96 17.24 6.48
N THR A 173 -8.04 17.88 6.94
CA THR A 173 -8.01 19.28 7.43
C THR A 173 -7.08 19.43 8.62
N VAL A 174 -7.20 18.57 9.63
CA VAL A 174 -6.32 18.59 10.81
C VAL A 174 -4.88 18.31 10.40
N ARG A 175 -4.62 17.35 9.50
CA ARG A 175 -3.28 17.07 8.97
C ARG A 175 -2.64 18.28 8.32
N GLN A 176 -3.40 19.05 7.55
CA GLN A 176 -2.87 20.22 6.84
C GLN A 176 -2.69 21.43 7.76
N ALA A 177 -3.63 21.68 8.67
CA ALA A 177 -3.70 22.93 9.42
C ALA A 177 -3.17 22.84 10.86
N ALA A 178 -3.15 21.64 11.45
CA ALA A 178 -2.62 21.38 12.79
C ALA A 178 -2.04 19.95 12.89
N PRO A 179 -1.01 19.60 12.08
CA PRO A 179 -0.46 18.24 11.99
C PRO A 179 -0.01 17.69 13.34
N GLU A 180 0.47 18.53 14.25
CA GLU A 180 0.90 18.16 15.59
C GLU A 180 -0.24 17.66 16.49
N LYS A 181 -1.49 18.07 16.19
CA LYS A 181 -2.69 17.63 16.91
C LYS A 181 -3.33 16.38 16.31
N LEU A 182 -2.96 16.01 15.08
CA LEU A 182 -3.54 14.86 14.38
C LEU A 182 -3.41 13.55 15.18
N PRO A 183 -2.25 13.17 15.76
CA PRO A 183 -2.14 11.92 16.51
C PRO A 183 -3.07 11.86 17.72
N LEU A 184 -3.23 12.99 18.42
CA LEU A 184 -4.14 13.08 19.56
C LEU A 184 -5.60 13.00 19.11
N TYR A 185 -5.97 13.72 18.05
CA TYR A 185 -7.30 13.63 17.46
C TYR A 185 -7.65 12.19 17.05
N LEU A 186 -6.77 11.50 16.33
CA LEU A 186 -6.99 10.10 15.91
C LEU A 186 -7.14 9.16 17.12
N LYS A 187 -6.34 9.37 18.18
CA LYS A 187 -6.43 8.59 19.42
C LYS A 187 -7.76 8.79 20.14
N GLU A 188 -8.21 10.03 20.29
CA GLU A 188 -9.48 10.33 20.98
C GLU A 188 -10.68 9.90 20.12
N ARG A 189 -10.57 9.99 18.79
CA ARG A 189 -11.60 9.56 17.86
C ARG A 189 -11.91 8.06 17.93
N LEU A 190 -10.95 7.24 18.36
CA LEU A 190 -11.17 5.81 18.62
C LEU A 190 -12.09 5.53 19.82
N ARG A 191 -12.37 6.54 20.66
CA ARG A 191 -13.09 6.41 21.94
C ARG A 191 -14.33 7.28 22.03
N ALA A 192 -14.39 8.33 21.22
CA ALA A 192 -15.44 9.33 21.27
C ALA A 192 -15.91 9.73 19.87
N GLU A 193 -17.10 10.32 19.82
CA GLU A 193 -17.62 10.98 18.63
C GLU A 193 -16.71 12.13 18.17
N ALA A 194 -16.79 12.47 16.88
CA ALA A 194 -15.85 13.37 16.21
C ALA A 194 -15.71 14.72 16.91
N GLU A 195 -16.82 15.36 17.28
CA GLU A 195 -16.83 16.66 17.96
C GLU A 195 -16.10 16.60 19.32
N THR A 196 -16.38 15.58 20.13
CA THR A 196 -15.73 15.39 21.43
C THR A 196 -14.23 15.12 21.25
N ALA A 197 -13.86 14.29 20.28
CA ALA A 197 -12.46 14.00 19.98
C ALA A 197 -11.67 15.25 19.53
N LEU A 198 -12.28 16.12 18.71
CA LEU A 198 -11.67 17.40 18.32
C LEU A 198 -11.42 18.29 19.54
N ARG A 199 -12.41 18.45 20.43
CA ARG A 199 -12.25 19.24 21.65
C ARG A 199 -11.15 18.69 22.56
N LEU A 200 -11.11 17.37 22.76
CA LEU A 200 -10.07 16.71 23.56
C LEU A 200 -8.67 16.87 22.95
N ALA A 201 -8.58 16.96 21.62
CA ALA A 201 -7.34 17.28 20.91
C ALA A 201 -7.00 18.79 20.90
N GLY A 202 -7.80 19.63 21.55
CA GLY A 202 -7.61 21.08 21.56
C GLY A 202 -7.89 21.74 20.21
N LEU A 203 -8.79 21.17 19.42
CA LEU A 203 -9.26 21.69 18.14
C LEU A 203 -10.69 22.23 18.29
N ASP A 204 -11.01 23.29 17.54
CA ASP A 204 -12.37 23.82 17.45
C ASP A 204 -13.20 23.00 16.45
N PRO A 205 -14.27 22.32 16.89
CA PRO A 205 -15.13 21.55 16.00
C PRO A 205 -15.77 22.40 14.91
N ALA A 206 -16.24 23.61 15.24
CA ALA A 206 -16.97 24.45 14.29
C ALA A 206 -16.06 24.91 13.14
N TRP A 207 -14.83 25.29 13.47
CA TRP A 207 -13.81 25.61 12.47
C TRP A 207 -13.43 24.40 11.62
N THR A 208 -13.27 23.22 12.22
CA THR A 208 -12.89 21.99 11.51
C THR A 208 -14.01 21.55 10.56
N ASP A 209 -15.27 21.56 11.00
CA ASP A 209 -16.42 21.19 10.18
C ASP A 209 -16.69 22.20 9.06
N ALA A 210 -16.43 23.50 9.30
CA ALA A 210 -16.51 24.52 8.25
C ALA A 210 -15.49 24.27 7.13
N LEU A 211 -14.24 23.92 7.48
CA LEU A 211 -13.20 23.57 6.51
C LEU A 211 -13.46 22.22 5.84
N ALA A 212 -13.98 21.21 6.55
CA ALA A 212 -14.42 19.97 5.92
C ALA A 212 -15.59 20.20 4.95
N THR A 213 -16.45 21.18 5.24
CA THR A 213 -17.60 21.51 4.40
C THR A 213 -17.22 22.30 3.16
N ARG A 214 -16.16 23.10 3.22
CA ARG A 214 -15.58 23.84 2.10
C ARG A 214 -14.07 23.63 2.10
N PRO A 215 -13.61 22.43 1.72
CA PRO A 215 -12.21 22.08 1.81
C PRO A 215 -11.39 22.94 0.85
N VAL A 216 -10.28 23.45 1.36
CA VAL A 216 -9.28 24.12 0.52
C VAL A 216 -8.67 23.12 -0.47
N ASP A 217 -8.20 23.59 -1.62
CA ASP A 217 -7.74 22.73 -2.72
C ASP A 217 -6.71 21.67 -2.30
N GLY A 218 -5.84 22.00 -1.33
CA GLY A 218 -4.85 21.07 -0.77
C GLY A 218 -5.45 19.84 -0.08
N VAL A 219 -6.56 19.99 0.65
CA VAL A 219 -7.24 18.89 1.34
C VAL A 219 -7.83 17.92 0.33
N LEU A 220 -8.59 18.44 -0.66
CA LEU A 220 -9.20 17.61 -1.70
C LEU A 220 -8.16 16.92 -2.56
N LYS A 221 -7.09 17.64 -2.96
CA LYS A 221 -5.99 17.05 -3.70
C LYS A 221 -5.38 15.86 -2.97
N GLY A 222 -5.13 15.99 -1.66
CA GLY A 222 -4.60 14.89 -0.85
C GLY A 222 -5.50 13.65 -0.86
N LEU A 223 -6.81 13.84 -0.72
CA LEU A 223 -7.76 12.72 -0.79
C LEU A 223 -7.84 12.08 -2.18
N TYR A 224 -7.72 12.87 -3.26
CA TYR A 224 -7.62 12.32 -4.61
C TYR A 224 -6.33 11.54 -4.83
N ASP A 225 -5.19 12.04 -4.34
CA ASP A 225 -3.90 11.35 -4.40
C ASP A 225 -3.97 10.00 -3.65
N ASP A 226 -4.65 9.97 -2.49
CA ASP A 226 -4.90 8.75 -1.70
C ASP A 226 -5.80 7.76 -2.46
N ALA A 227 -6.89 8.24 -3.07
CA ALA A 227 -7.80 7.42 -3.88
C ALA A 227 -7.10 6.81 -5.10
N ASP A 228 -6.27 7.59 -5.79
CA ASP A 228 -5.51 7.14 -6.96
C ASP A 228 -4.46 6.10 -6.56
N LEU A 229 -3.81 6.30 -5.41
CA LEU A 229 -2.88 5.31 -4.87
C LEU A 229 -3.62 4.00 -4.51
N LEU A 230 -4.73 4.06 -3.79
CA LEU A 230 -5.52 2.87 -3.44
C LEU A 230 -5.99 2.10 -4.67
N ALA A 231 -6.40 2.79 -5.73
CA ALA A 231 -6.74 2.17 -7.01
C ALA A 231 -5.53 1.45 -7.65
N ARG A 232 -4.36 2.09 -7.65
CA ARG A 232 -3.10 1.49 -8.14
C ARG A 232 -2.66 0.27 -7.32
N LEU A 233 -2.95 0.25 -6.02
CA LEU A 233 -2.63 -0.85 -5.13
C LEU A 233 -3.43 -2.13 -5.45
N GLY A 234 -4.44 -2.04 -6.32
CA GLY A 234 -5.31 -3.16 -6.66
C GLY A 234 -6.00 -3.75 -5.44
N SER A 235 -6.08 -2.99 -4.34
CA SER A 235 -6.83 -3.41 -3.16
C SER A 235 -8.32 -3.25 -3.50
N PRO A 236 -9.13 -4.33 -3.48
CA PRO A 236 -10.58 -4.17 -3.43
C PRO A 236 -10.93 -3.29 -2.22
N PRO A 237 -12.16 -2.75 -2.11
CA PRO A 237 -12.50 -1.89 -0.98
C PRO A 237 -12.25 -2.61 0.34
N ALA A 238 -11.09 -2.31 0.94
CA ALA A 238 -10.54 -2.97 2.08
C ALA A 238 -10.50 -1.97 3.21
N ASP A 239 -10.90 -2.42 4.39
CA ASP A 239 -10.96 -1.56 5.57
C ASP A 239 -9.59 -1.10 6.06
N VAL A 240 -8.52 -1.81 5.65
CA VAL A 240 -7.15 -1.55 6.06
C VAL A 240 -6.22 -1.83 4.89
N VAL A 241 -5.36 -0.87 4.56
CA VAL A 241 -4.22 -1.06 3.64
C VAL A 241 -2.98 -0.52 4.34
N LEU A 242 -1.90 -1.32 4.34
CA LEU A 242 -0.64 -0.97 4.97
C LEU A 242 0.46 -0.94 3.91
N LEU A 243 1.14 0.20 3.76
CA LEU A 243 2.39 0.28 3.02
C LEU A 243 3.57 0.52 3.92
N ALA A 244 4.66 -0.14 3.59
CA ALA A 244 5.97 0.12 4.13
C ALA A 244 6.81 0.92 3.13
N GLU A 245 7.51 1.91 3.66
CA GLU A 245 8.49 2.74 2.96
C GLU A 245 7.98 3.34 1.65
N ASN A 246 6.69 3.67 1.59
CA ASN A 246 5.98 4.28 0.45
C ASN A 246 5.88 3.42 -0.83
N CYS A 247 6.47 2.22 -0.87
CA CYS A 247 6.55 1.41 -2.08
C CYS A 247 6.16 -0.06 -1.89
N GLU A 248 6.05 -0.59 -0.66
CA GLU A 248 5.78 -2.00 -0.43
C GLU A 248 4.45 -2.22 0.27
N LEU A 249 3.53 -2.93 -0.38
CA LEU A 249 2.19 -3.23 0.13
C LEU A 249 2.20 -4.48 1.02
N ILE A 250 1.95 -4.31 2.31
CA ILE A 250 2.03 -5.41 3.28
C ILE A 250 0.71 -6.20 3.29
N PRO A 251 0.72 -7.52 3.00
CA PRO A 251 -0.44 -8.37 3.23
C PRO A 251 -0.79 -8.39 4.72
N LEU A 252 -2.03 -8.05 5.03
CA LEU A 252 -2.55 -8.13 6.39
C LEU A 252 -3.35 -9.42 6.54
N HIS A 253 -2.75 -10.45 7.13
CA HIS A 253 -3.42 -11.70 7.48
C HIS A 253 -3.90 -11.68 8.94
N SER A 254 -3.24 -10.88 9.76
CA SER A 254 -3.55 -10.72 11.16
C SER A 254 -3.15 -9.33 11.66
N PRO A 255 -3.69 -8.89 12.82
CA PRO A 255 -3.23 -7.65 13.46
C PRO A 255 -1.73 -7.64 13.83
N ALA A 256 -1.09 -8.81 13.94
CA ALA A 256 0.33 -8.93 14.24
C ALA A 256 1.23 -8.45 13.08
N ASP A 257 0.71 -8.41 11.85
CA ASP A 257 1.47 -7.95 10.69
C ASP A 257 1.78 -6.45 10.77
N ILE A 258 0.91 -5.67 11.43
CA ILE A 258 1.17 -4.25 11.73
C ILE A 258 2.37 -4.13 12.66
N ALA A 259 2.36 -4.82 13.81
CA ALA A 259 3.47 -4.77 14.77
C ALA A 259 4.79 -5.25 14.14
N ARG A 260 4.74 -6.34 13.37
CA ARG A 260 5.90 -6.87 12.62
C ARG A 260 6.45 -5.85 11.61
N THR A 261 5.60 -5.03 11.00
CA THR A 261 6.04 -3.97 10.09
C THR A 261 6.81 -2.88 10.83
N PHE A 262 6.30 -2.45 11.99
CA PHE A 262 7.03 -1.52 12.88
C PHE A 262 8.37 -2.10 13.34
N GLU A 263 8.45 -3.40 13.63
CA GLU A 263 9.70 -4.06 14.02
C GLU A 263 10.71 -4.17 12.87
N ARG A 264 10.26 -4.48 11.65
CA ARG A 264 11.15 -4.64 10.47
C ARG A 264 11.68 -3.32 9.92
N ILE A 265 10.88 -2.26 10.02
CA ILE A 265 11.30 -0.90 9.68
C ILE A 265 12.09 -0.30 10.85
N GLY A 266 11.73 -0.66 12.09
CA GLY A 266 12.45 -0.47 13.36
C GLY A 266 13.96 -0.54 13.22
N PRO A 267 14.74 0.08 14.13
CA PRO A 267 16.17 0.25 13.94
C PRO A 267 16.84 -1.08 13.61
N ARG A 268 17.21 -1.26 12.34
CA ARG A 268 18.18 -2.28 11.94
C ARG A 268 19.44 -1.87 12.68
N LYS A 269 19.84 -2.63 13.71
CA LYS A 269 21.14 -2.47 14.36
C LYS A 269 22.17 -2.33 13.22
N ARG A 270 22.67 -1.11 13.00
CA ARG A 270 23.79 -0.87 12.09
C ARG A 270 25.06 -1.35 12.77
#